data_AF-A0A357FT88-F1
#
_entry.id   AF-A0A357FT88-F1
#
_cell.length_a   1.000
_cell.length_b   1.000
_cell.length_c   1.000
_cell.angle_alpha   90.00
_cell.angle_beta   90.00
_cell.angle_gamma   90.00
#
_symmetry.space_group_name_H-M   'P 1'
#
loop_
_entity.id
_entity.type
_entity.pdbx_description
1 polymer ?
#
loop_
_entity_poly.entity_id
_entity_poly.type
_entity_poly.pdbx_seq_one_letter_code
_entity_poly.pdbx_strand_id
1 'polypeptide(L)'
;MPNTSTKLTWCKARIGEDMNWWIKEISDPIHWEIDGLGIIDPRQFQHILDLLEPLNEYGLQTDLVAEAFYSFGIDEIQDDKSVLLKRVQDNILDSEDPLFALPDVLDEDKGPYADLLDHITKLRIKMLNDLIDFAQNLTVEELEEEIRESQNGDFLEGRATHYFTELTTILEYVPE
;
A
#
# COMPACT_ATOMS: atom_id res chain seq x y z
N MET A 1 9.26 31.29 15.24
CA MET A 1 9.73 30.29 14.24
C MET A 1 8.74 29.15 14.30
N PRO A 2 8.00 28.83 13.23
CA PRO A 2 7.10 27.70 13.28
C PRO A 2 7.95 26.43 13.36
N ASN A 3 7.68 25.59 14.36
CA ASN A 3 8.31 24.28 14.51
C ASN A 3 7.89 23.40 13.32
N THR A 4 8.74 23.31 12.29
CA THR A 4 8.58 22.48 11.08
C THR A 4 8.85 21.00 11.36
N SER A 5 8.21 20.44 12.38
CA SER A 5 8.32 19.01 12.70
C SER A 5 6.95 18.46 13.08
N THR A 6 5.97 18.56 12.18
CA THR A 6 4.77 17.73 12.30
C THR A 6 5.12 16.34 11.76
N LYS A 7 5.56 15.45 12.64
CA LYS A 7 5.59 14.01 12.35
C LYS A 7 4.15 13.54 12.38
N LEU A 8 3.68 12.89 11.32
CA LEU A 8 2.42 12.16 11.34
C LEU A 8 2.35 11.29 12.61
N THR A 9 1.37 11.53 13.48
CA THR A 9 1.22 10.87 14.79
C THR A 9 -0.13 10.19 14.98
N TRP A 10 -1.18 10.67 14.30
CA TRP A 10 -2.50 10.05 14.32
C TRP A 10 -3.25 10.34 13.02
N CYS A 11 -4.21 9.49 12.71
CA CYS A 11 -5.21 9.71 11.67
C CYS A 11 -6.57 9.16 12.15
N LYS A 12 -7.66 9.59 11.51
CA LYS A 12 -8.97 8.94 11.65
C LYS A 12 -9.33 8.31 10.32
N ALA A 13 -9.82 7.08 10.36
CA ALA A 13 -10.24 6.34 9.18
C ALA A 13 -11.68 5.88 9.30
N ARG A 14 -12.34 5.67 8.16
CA ARG A 14 -13.69 5.09 8.06
C ARG A 14 -13.77 4.12 6.90
N ILE A 15 -14.67 3.15 7.00
CA ILE A 15 -14.96 2.26 5.87
C ILE A 15 -15.77 3.00 4.79
N GLY A 16 -15.36 2.84 3.53
CA GLY A 16 -16.03 3.33 2.34
C GLY A 16 -17.13 2.38 1.86
N GLU A 17 -17.84 2.77 0.80
CA GLU A 17 -18.85 1.93 0.15
C GLU A 17 -18.23 0.74 -0.58
N ASP A 18 -16.96 0.86 -0.96
CA ASP A 18 -16.11 -0.15 -1.58
C ASP A 18 -15.49 -1.12 -0.56
N MET A 19 -15.88 -1.02 0.70
CA MET A 19 -15.38 -1.84 1.82
C MET A 19 -13.91 -1.62 2.16
N ASN A 20 -13.24 -0.61 1.60
CA ASN A 20 -11.90 -0.19 1.97
C ASN A 20 -11.91 0.86 3.08
N TRP A 21 -10.77 1.02 3.77
CA TRP A 21 -10.61 2.06 4.79
C TRP A 21 -9.97 3.30 4.20
N TRP A 22 -10.59 4.46 4.47
CA TRP A 22 -10.17 5.76 3.94
C TRP A 22 -9.94 6.74 5.08
N ILE A 23 -8.83 7.49 5.00
CA ILE A 23 -8.50 8.53 5.97
C ILE A 23 -9.46 9.72 5.80
N LYS A 24 -10.01 10.21 6.91
CA LYS A 24 -10.91 11.38 6.95
C LYS A 24 -10.27 12.60 7.61
N GLU A 25 -9.35 12.38 8.54
CA GLU A 25 -8.62 13.42 9.27
C GLU A 25 -7.21 12.93 9.57
N ILE A 26 -6.22 13.83 9.54
CA ILE A 26 -4.82 13.48 9.77
C ILE A 26 -4.12 14.56 10.60
N SER A 27 -3.15 14.14 11.43
CA SER A 27 -2.40 15.05 12.30
C SER A 27 -1.45 16.00 11.58
N ASP A 28 -1.15 15.72 10.31
CA ASP A 28 -0.21 16.49 9.48
C ASP A 28 -0.81 16.85 8.11
N PRO A 29 -1.86 17.68 8.08
CA PRO A 29 -2.58 18.00 6.84
C PRO A 29 -1.80 18.92 5.89
N ILE A 30 -0.56 19.30 6.24
CA ILE A 30 0.30 20.14 5.40
C ILE A 30 1.03 19.28 4.36
N HIS A 31 1.45 18.08 4.75
CA HIS A 31 2.23 17.18 3.88
C HIS A 31 1.41 16.05 3.28
N TRP A 32 0.20 15.80 3.79
CA TRP A 32 -0.65 14.71 3.35
C TRP A 32 -1.91 15.23 2.67
N GLU A 33 -2.16 14.75 1.46
CA GLU A 33 -3.45 14.89 0.79
C GLU A 33 -4.41 13.83 1.33
N ILE A 34 -5.58 14.27 1.82
CA ILE A 34 -6.57 13.36 2.45
C ILE A 34 -7.54 12.79 1.41
N ASP A 35 -7.79 13.53 0.33
CA ASP A 35 -8.74 13.10 -0.69
C ASP A 35 -8.21 11.86 -1.40
N GLY A 36 -8.96 10.77 -1.34
CA GLY A 36 -8.51 9.48 -1.86
C GLY A 36 -7.38 8.81 -1.08
N LEU A 37 -7.08 9.22 0.16
CA LEU A 37 -6.02 8.59 0.95
C LEU A 37 -6.50 7.31 1.64
N GLY A 38 -6.17 6.16 1.05
CA GLY A 38 -6.45 4.84 1.59
C GLY A 38 -5.55 4.46 2.77
N ILE A 39 -6.01 3.54 3.61
CA ILE A 39 -5.18 2.89 4.63
C ILE A 39 -5.50 1.40 4.64
N ILE A 40 -4.46 0.57 4.65
CA ILE A 40 -4.60 -0.89 4.57
C ILE A 40 -4.92 -1.42 5.97
N ASP A 41 -6.01 -2.17 6.09
CA ASP A 41 -6.37 -2.80 7.37
C ASP A 41 -5.54 -4.07 7.65
N PRO A 42 -5.48 -4.55 8.91
CA PRO A 42 -4.64 -5.69 9.28
C PRO A 42 -4.88 -6.97 8.45
N ARG A 43 -6.13 -7.21 8.00
CA ARG A 43 -6.46 -8.39 7.19
C ARG A 43 -5.99 -8.24 5.75
N GLN A 44 -6.17 -7.04 5.20
CA GLN A 44 -5.63 -6.69 3.89
C GLN A 44 -4.11 -6.80 3.88
N PHE A 45 -3.45 -6.31 4.93
CA PHE A 45 -2.00 -6.40 5.07
C PHE A 45 -1.53 -7.85 5.16
N GLN A 46 -2.21 -8.70 5.95
CA GLN A 46 -1.90 -10.13 6.01
C GLN A 46 -2.04 -10.80 4.63
N HIS A 47 -3.09 -10.48 3.86
CA HIS A 47 -3.24 -11.00 2.50
C HIS A 47 -2.07 -10.58 1.59
N ILE A 48 -1.60 -9.33 1.71
CA ILE A 48 -0.40 -8.87 1.00
C ILE A 48 0.83 -9.69 1.42
N LEU A 49 1.02 -9.98 2.70
CA LEU A 49 2.14 -10.81 3.17
C LEU A 49 2.09 -12.22 2.58
N ASP A 50 0.90 -12.83 2.51
CA ASP A 50 0.71 -14.16 1.92
C ASP A 50 1.06 -14.14 0.42
N LEU A 51 0.73 -13.06 -0.30
CA LEU A 51 1.08 -12.87 -1.71
C LEU A 51 2.57 -12.57 -1.94
N LEU A 52 3.24 -11.96 -0.96
CA LEU A 52 4.68 -11.69 -1.00
C LEU A 52 5.51 -12.95 -0.71
N GLU A 53 4.97 -13.92 0.01
CA GLU A 53 5.68 -15.12 0.44
C GLU A 53 6.42 -15.86 -0.70
N PRO A 54 5.82 -16.11 -1.88
CA PRO A 54 6.50 -16.76 -3.00
C PRO A 54 7.69 -15.96 -3.54
N LEU A 55 7.66 -14.63 -3.43
CA LEU A 55 8.71 -13.75 -3.94
C LEU A 55 10.01 -13.86 -3.14
N ASN A 56 9.99 -14.48 -1.95
CA ASN A 56 11.20 -14.76 -1.17
C ASN A 56 12.22 -15.58 -1.96
N GLU A 57 11.78 -16.57 -2.74
CA GLU A 57 12.67 -17.39 -3.58
C GLU A 57 13.30 -16.58 -4.72
N TYR A 58 12.71 -15.43 -5.06
CA TYR A 58 13.13 -14.57 -6.15
C TYR A 58 13.98 -13.37 -5.70
N GLY A 59 14.11 -13.16 -4.39
CA GLY A 59 14.93 -12.11 -3.79
C GLY A 59 14.14 -10.97 -3.14
N LEU A 60 12.98 -11.26 -2.53
CA LEU A 60 12.23 -10.27 -1.76
C LEU A 60 13.11 -9.63 -0.68
N GLN A 61 13.10 -8.29 -0.63
CA GLN A 61 13.78 -7.50 0.39
C GLN A 61 12.75 -7.08 1.42
N THR A 62 12.72 -7.77 2.56
CA THR A 62 11.75 -7.51 3.63
C THR A 62 11.88 -6.11 4.22
N ASP A 63 13.08 -5.52 4.17
CA ASP A 63 13.31 -4.16 4.65
C ASP A 63 12.53 -3.13 3.82
N LEU A 64 12.42 -3.31 2.50
CA LEU A 64 11.59 -2.45 1.65
C LEU A 64 10.10 -2.56 2.02
N VAL A 65 9.63 -3.76 2.39
CA VAL A 65 8.25 -3.95 2.86
C VAL A 65 8.04 -3.24 4.20
N ALA A 66 8.98 -3.36 5.15
CA ALA A 66 8.86 -2.73 6.46
C ALA A 66 8.92 -1.19 6.38
N GLU A 67 9.78 -0.63 5.53
CA GLU A 67 9.99 0.80 5.39
C GLU A 67 8.87 1.51 4.60
N ALA A 68 8.14 0.77 3.76
CA ALA A 68 7.08 1.31 2.91
C ALA A 68 5.82 1.79 3.67
N PHE A 69 5.66 1.44 4.95
CA PHE A 69 4.42 1.73 5.69
C PHE A 69 4.67 2.40 7.05
N TYR A 70 3.82 3.37 7.35
CA TYR A 70 3.59 3.83 8.70
C TYR A 70 2.59 2.91 9.41
N SER A 71 2.99 2.38 10.56
CA SER A 71 2.16 1.51 11.40
C SER A 71 1.21 2.30 12.31
N PHE A 72 -0.04 1.85 12.41
CA PHE A 72 -1.07 2.46 13.23
C PHE A 72 -1.90 1.45 14.05
N GLY A 73 -2.02 1.68 15.35
CA GLY A 73 -2.92 0.94 16.23
C GLY A 73 -4.24 1.67 16.48
N ILE A 74 -5.31 0.93 16.76
CA ILE A 74 -6.61 1.52 17.14
C ILE A 74 -6.49 2.11 18.55
N ASP A 75 -6.78 3.41 18.66
CA ASP A 75 -6.86 4.11 19.95
C ASP A 75 -8.32 4.19 20.44
N GLU A 76 -9.25 4.55 19.56
CA GLU A 76 -10.67 4.71 19.91
C GLU A 76 -11.58 4.40 18.72
N ILE A 77 -12.70 3.74 18.97
CA ILE A 77 -13.80 3.57 18.01
C ILE A 77 -14.85 4.64 18.32
N GLN A 78 -15.18 5.46 17.33
CA GLN A 78 -16.12 6.56 17.45
C GLN A 78 -17.57 6.09 17.24
N ASP A 79 -18.55 6.88 17.70
CA ASP A 79 -19.98 6.59 17.56
C ASP A 79 -20.44 6.44 16.10
N ASP A 80 -19.78 7.15 15.17
CA ASP A 80 -20.02 7.07 13.73
C ASP A 80 -19.35 5.86 13.06
N LYS A 81 -18.76 4.95 13.86
CA LYS A 81 -17.96 3.78 13.46
C LYS A 81 -16.64 4.12 12.76
N SER A 82 -16.23 5.40 12.72
CA SER A 82 -14.86 5.72 12.37
C SER A 82 -13.92 5.31 13.51
N VAL A 83 -12.64 5.12 13.18
CA VAL A 83 -11.61 4.74 14.14
C VAL A 83 -10.57 5.84 14.22
N LEU A 84 -10.20 6.22 15.44
CA LEU A 84 -9.01 7.00 15.71
C LEU A 84 -7.83 6.04 15.80
N LEU A 85 -6.81 6.31 15.00
CA LEU A 85 -5.60 5.52 14.87
C LEU A 85 -4.41 6.32 15.38
N LYS A 86 -3.58 5.72 16.22
CA LYS A 86 -2.31 6.31 16.69
C LYS A 86 -1.13 5.59 16.07
N ARG A 87 -0.14 6.38 15.64
CA ARG A 87 1.09 5.86 15.09
C ARG A 87 1.84 5.07 16.17
N VAL A 88 2.24 3.86 15.82
CA VAL A 88 3.14 3.04 16.64
C VAL A 88 4.53 3.04 16.01
N GLN A 89 5.56 2.77 16.81
CA GLN A 89 6.94 2.68 16.32
C GLN A 89 7.33 1.24 15.96
N ASP A 90 6.45 0.28 16.22
CA ASP A 90 6.69 -1.13 15.97
C ASP A 90 6.74 -1.41 14.47
N ASN A 91 7.68 -2.27 14.09
CA ASN A 91 7.75 -2.83 12.75
C ASN A 91 6.45 -3.59 12.46
N ILE A 92 5.78 -3.24 11.37
CA ILE A 92 4.51 -3.87 11.00
C ILE A 92 4.65 -5.37 10.72
N LEU A 93 5.85 -5.82 10.31
CA LEU A 93 6.12 -7.24 10.02
C LEU A 93 6.31 -8.09 11.29
N ASP A 94 6.79 -7.48 12.38
CA ASP A 94 7.15 -8.20 13.62
C ASP A 94 6.10 -8.01 14.73
N SER A 95 5.09 -7.17 14.50
CA SER A 95 4.07 -6.85 15.49
C SER A 95 3.08 -8.01 15.68
N GLU A 96 2.84 -8.40 16.93
CA GLU A 96 1.74 -9.32 17.28
C GLU A 96 0.37 -8.60 17.30
N ASP A 97 0.36 -7.27 17.43
CA ASP A 97 -0.86 -6.47 17.42
C ASP A 97 -1.37 -6.27 15.98
N PRO A 98 -2.70 -6.24 15.77
CA PRO A 98 -3.28 -5.94 14.46
C PRO A 98 -3.12 -4.45 14.14
N LEU A 99 -2.20 -4.13 13.23
CA LEU A 99 -1.87 -2.77 12.83
C LEU A 99 -2.43 -2.43 11.45
N PHE A 100 -2.90 -1.19 11.31
CA PHE A 100 -3.17 -0.58 10.02
C PHE A 100 -1.86 -0.10 9.39
N ALA A 101 -1.74 -0.24 8.08
CA ALA A 101 -0.59 0.16 7.29
C ALA A 101 -0.96 1.35 6.39
N LEU A 102 -0.33 2.50 6.62
CA LEU A 102 -0.44 3.64 5.72
C LEU A 102 0.83 3.73 4.88
N PRO A 103 0.74 3.56 3.55
CA PRO A 103 1.88 3.77 2.65
C PRO A 103 2.59 5.10 2.85
N ASP A 104 3.92 5.10 2.83
CA ASP A 104 4.73 6.32 2.81
C ASP A 104 4.82 6.90 1.39
N VAL A 105 3.79 7.68 1.05
CA VAL A 105 3.60 8.32 -0.28
C VAL A 105 3.97 9.80 -0.29
N LEU A 106 4.76 10.27 0.69
CA LEU A 106 5.19 11.68 0.74
C LEU A 106 6.05 12.08 -0.48
N ASP A 107 6.75 11.12 -1.06
CA ASP A 107 7.43 11.24 -2.35
C ASP A 107 6.95 10.08 -3.24
N GLU A 108 5.99 10.36 -4.13
CA GLU A 108 5.36 9.34 -4.97
C GLU A 108 6.32 8.69 -5.98
N ASP A 109 7.42 9.37 -6.34
CA ASP A 109 8.37 8.89 -7.35
C ASP A 109 9.60 8.20 -6.73
N LYS A 110 9.97 8.55 -5.49
CA LYS A 110 11.24 8.13 -4.86
C LYS A 110 11.11 7.81 -3.38
N GLY A 111 9.89 7.66 -2.89
CA GLY A 111 9.60 7.30 -1.51
C GLY A 111 9.70 5.79 -1.25
N PRO A 112 9.69 5.38 0.02
CA PRO A 112 9.77 3.97 0.41
C PRO A 112 8.68 3.10 -0.23
N TYR A 113 7.47 3.64 -0.39
CA TYR A 113 6.40 2.92 -1.06
C TYR A 113 6.63 2.73 -2.56
N ALA A 114 7.16 3.74 -3.26
CA ALA A 114 7.53 3.62 -4.67
C ALA A 114 8.65 2.58 -4.89
N ASP A 115 9.65 2.56 -4.00
CA ASP A 115 10.72 1.56 -4.02
C ASP A 115 10.16 0.14 -3.81
N LEU A 116 9.16 -0.03 -2.93
CA LEU A 116 8.46 -1.30 -2.76
C LEU A 116 7.75 -1.72 -4.04
N LEU A 117 6.96 -0.83 -4.67
CA LEU A 117 6.21 -1.13 -5.89
C LEU A 117 7.13 -1.57 -7.03
N ASP A 118 8.23 -0.85 -7.27
CA ASP A 118 9.24 -1.22 -8.28
C ASP A 118 9.84 -2.60 -8.00
N HIS A 119 10.19 -2.85 -6.74
CA HIS A 119 10.79 -4.11 -6.32
C HIS A 119 9.85 -5.29 -6.51
N ILE A 120 8.60 -5.21 -6.03
CA ILE A 120 7.64 -6.32 -6.15
C ILE A 120 7.22 -6.57 -7.59
N THR A 121 7.15 -5.51 -8.42
CA THR A 121 6.85 -5.62 -9.86
C THR A 121 7.93 -6.44 -10.55
N LYS A 122 9.21 -6.09 -10.36
CA LYS A 122 10.34 -6.83 -10.92
C LYS A 122 10.36 -8.29 -10.48
N LEU A 123 10.08 -8.56 -9.21
CA LEU A 123 10.05 -9.92 -8.69
C LEU A 123 8.87 -10.73 -9.24
N ARG A 124 7.68 -10.12 -9.37
CA ARG A 124 6.52 -10.79 -9.94
C ARG A 124 6.78 -11.21 -11.39
N ILE A 125 7.33 -10.31 -12.21
CA ILE A 125 7.70 -10.60 -13.60
C ILE A 125 8.70 -11.75 -13.69
N LYS A 126 9.74 -11.70 -12.86
CA LYS A 126 10.75 -12.76 -12.79
C LYS A 126 10.12 -14.10 -12.43
N MET A 127 9.25 -14.12 -11.41
CA MET A 127 8.56 -15.34 -11.00
C MET A 127 7.66 -15.90 -12.10
N LEU A 128 6.85 -15.07 -12.75
CA LEU A 128 5.96 -15.51 -13.82
C LEU A 128 6.73 -16.11 -15.00
N ASN A 129 7.82 -15.45 -15.42
CA ASN A 129 8.69 -15.95 -16.49
C ASN A 129 9.39 -17.27 -16.14
N ASP A 130 9.64 -17.54 -14.85
CA ASP A 130 10.22 -18.80 -14.40
C ASP A 130 9.16 -19.92 -14.28
N LEU A 131 7.90 -19.58 -14.01
CA LEU A 131 6.80 -20.53 -13.80
C LEU A 131 6.02 -20.87 -15.08
N ILE A 132 5.99 -19.98 -16.06
CA ILE A 132 5.17 -20.09 -17.27
C ILE A 132 6.07 -20.08 -18.49
N ASP A 133 5.89 -21.06 -19.38
CA ASP A 133 6.60 -21.15 -20.66
C ASP A 133 5.94 -20.22 -21.70
N PHE A 134 6.28 -18.93 -21.62
CA PHE A 134 5.78 -17.94 -22.57
C PHE A 134 6.49 -18.05 -23.93
N ALA A 135 5.77 -17.70 -25.01
CA ALA A 135 6.40 -17.56 -26.33
C ALA A 135 7.45 -16.43 -26.34
N GLN A 136 7.24 -15.39 -25.53
CA GLN A 136 8.16 -14.30 -25.26
C GLN A 136 8.04 -13.93 -23.78
N ASN A 137 9.16 -13.65 -23.12
CA ASN A 137 9.15 -13.28 -21.71
C ASN A 137 8.36 -11.99 -21.52
N LEU A 138 7.53 -11.99 -20.49
CA LEU A 138 6.85 -10.81 -19.98
C LEU A 138 7.87 -9.79 -19.48
N THR A 139 7.62 -8.52 -19.75
CA THR A 139 8.47 -7.39 -19.35
C THR A 139 7.84 -6.60 -18.21
N VAL A 140 8.66 -5.81 -17.51
CA VAL A 140 8.17 -4.91 -16.47
C VAL A 140 7.30 -3.82 -17.09
N GLU A 141 7.72 -3.31 -18.25
CA GLU A 141 7.02 -2.28 -18.99
C GLU A 141 5.59 -2.70 -19.38
N GLU A 142 5.38 -3.94 -19.81
CA GLU A 142 4.04 -4.47 -20.15
C GLU A 142 3.10 -4.45 -18.93
N LEU A 143 3.57 -4.91 -17.77
CA LEU A 143 2.76 -4.89 -16.53
C LEU A 143 2.49 -3.45 -16.06
N GLU A 144 3.49 -2.58 -16.11
CA GLU A 144 3.31 -1.17 -15.75
C GLU A 144 2.32 -0.43 -16.68
N GLU A 145 2.30 -0.78 -17.96
CA GLU A 145 1.32 -0.25 -18.92
C GLU A 145 -0.10 -0.69 -18.57
N GLU A 146 -0.32 -1.98 -18.29
CA GLU A 146 -1.65 -2.49 -17.90
C GLU A 146 -2.17 -1.87 -16.60
N ILE A 147 -1.31 -1.75 -15.57
CA ILE A 147 -1.68 -1.10 -14.31
C ILE A 147 -2.08 0.35 -14.55
N ARG A 148 -1.29 1.08 -15.36
CA ARG A 148 -1.56 2.48 -15.67
C ARG A 148 -2.85 2.66 -16.45
N GLU A 149 -3.17 1.77 -17.37
CA GLU A 149 -4.44 1.79 -18.09
C GLU A 149 -5.63 1.61 -17.13
N SER A 150 -5.53 0.69 -16.17
CA SER A 150 -6.55 0.49 -15.13
C SER A 150 -6.71 1.72 -14.24
N GLN A 151 -5.60 2.27 -13.71
CA GLN A 151 -5.63 3.45 -12.84
C GLN A 151 -6.16 4.70 -13.56
N ASN A 152 -5.82 4.88 -14.84
CA ASN A 152 -6.37 5.96 -15.66
C ASN A 152 -7.89 5.82 -15.81
N GLY A 153 -8.41 4.59 -15.93
CA GLY A 153 -9.84 4.33 -15.95
C GLY A 153 -10.53 4.81 -14.67
N ASP A 154 -10.00 4.44 -13.50
CA ASP A 154 -10.51 4.89 -12.20
C ASP A 154 -10.48 6.42 -12.07
N PHE A 155 -9.37 7.04 -12.47
CA PHE A 155 -9.21 8.49 -12.43
C PHE A 155 -10.25 9.21 -13.30
N LEU A 156 -10.50 8.74 -14.52
CA LEU A 156 -11.51 9.32 -15.42
C LEU A 156 -12.94 9.22 -14.84
N GLU A 157 -13.18 8.22 -13.99
CA GLU A 157 -14.44 8.04 -13.25
C GLU A 157 -14.48 8.80 -11.93
N GLY A 158 -13.41 9.52 -11.57
CA GLY A 158 -13.29 10.26 -10.32
C GLY A 158 -13.13 9.35 -9.09
N ARG A 159 -12.58 8.16 -9.28
CA ARG A 159 -12.32 7.17 -8.21
C ARG A 159 -10.83 7.15 -7.88
N ALA A 160 -10.50 7.16 -6.60
CA ALA A 160 -9.15 6.90 -6.13
C ALA A 160 -8.91 5.39 -6.08
N THR A 161 -7.77 4.93 -6.61
CA THR A 161 -7.35 3.54 -6.45
C THR A 161 -6.83 3.33 -5.03
N HIS A 162 -7.40 2.37 -4.30
CA HIS A 162 -6.95 2.06 -2.95
C HIS A 162 -5.60 1.31 -2.99
N TYR A 163 -4.71 1.59 -2.05
CA TYR A 163 -3.37 0.98 -2.01
C TYR A 163 -3.37 -0.54 -1.90
N PHE A 164 -4.38 -1.12 -1.23
CA PHE A 164 -4.58 -2.58 -1.26
C PHE A 164 -4.74 -3.09 -2.70
N THR A 165 -5.60 -2.44 -3.49
CA THR A 165 -5.84 -2.80 -4.89
C THR A 165 -4.58 -2.63 -5.73
N GLU A 166 -3.82 -1.56 -5.52
CA GLU A 166 -2.57 -1.31 -6.24
C GLU A 166 -1.55 -2.44 -6.02
N LEU A 167 -1.31 -2.81 -4.76
CA LEU A 167 -0.42 -3.92 -4.42
C LEU A 167 -0.92 -5.26 -4.95
N THR A 168 -2.21 -5.57 -4.79
CA THR A 168 -2.77 -6.85 -5.26
C THR A 168 -2.80 -6.95 -6.77
N THR A 169 -3.02 -5.84 -7.49
CA THR A 169 -2.99 -5.85 -8.97
C THR A 169 -1.63 -6.31 -9.49
N ILE A 170 -0.54 -5.89 -8.85
CA ILE A 170 0.81 -6.40 -9.16
C ILE A 170 0.94 -7.86 -8.71
N LEU A 171 0.70 -8.12 -7.43
CA LEU A 171 1.05 -9.40 -6.80
C LEU A 171 0.21 -10.58 -7.30
N GLU A 172 -1.01 -10.32 -7.75
CA GLU A 172 -1.94 -11.32 -8.29
C GLU A 172 -1.94 -11.34 -9.82
N TYR A 173 -1.16 -10.48 -10.48
CA TYR A 173 -1.12 -10.39 -11.93
C TYR A 173 -0.86 -11.74 -12.60
N VAL A 174 -1.72 -12.12 -13.53
CA VAL A 174 -1.54 -13.28 -14.42
C VAL A 174 -1.86 -12.81 -15.84
N PRO A 175 -0.91 -12.89 -16.78
CA PRO A 175 -1.16 -12.53 -18.17
C PRO A 175 -2.18 -13.48 -18.82
N GLU A 176 -3.01 -12.94 -19.72
CA GLU A 176 -4.04 -13.70 -20.47
C GLU A 176 -3.48 -14.65 -21.55
#